data_AF-A0A383BFX5-F1
#
_entry.id   AF-A0A383BFX5-F1
#
_cell.length_a   1.000
_cell.length_b   1.000
_cell.length_c   1.000
_cell.angle_alpha   90.00
_cell.angle_beta   90.00
_cell.angle_gamma   90.00
#
_symmetry.space_group_name_H-M   'P 1'
#
loop_
_entity.id
_entity.type
_entity.pdbx_description
1 polymer ?
#
loop_
_entity_poly.entity_id
_entity_poly.type
_entity_poly.pdbx_seq_one_letter_code
_entity_poly.pdbx_strand_id
1 'polypeptide(L)'
;MSTDFRKIEGLKFDITKLRDALKIVLQRKTYDDAAGTKYIAGISLNQIPGDSESISGENVKGIYWTKPDSSGKEEIRAKKIKES
;
A
#
# COMPACT_ATOMS: atom_id res chain seq x y z
N MET A 1 3.81 29.05 5.71
CA MET A 1 3.10 27.97 5.02
C MET A 1 4.13 26.93 4.62
N SER A 2 3.91 25.65 4.94
CA SER A 2 4.84 24.57 4.56
C SER A 2 4.91 24.44 3.03
N THR A 3 6.12 24.42 2.48
CA THR A 3 6.41 24.22 1.05
C THR A 3 6.43 22.73 0.67
N ASP A 4 6.20 21.84 1.63
CA ASP A 4 6.45 20.40 1.49
C ASP A 4 5.32 19.70 0.72
N PHE A 5 4.18 20.39 0.53
CA PHE A 5 3.02 19.84 -0.16
C PHE A 5 2.60 20.71 -1.34
N ARG A 6 2.51 20.08 -2.51
CA ARG A 6 1.98 20.68 -3.73
C ARG A 6 0.63 20.07 -4.08
N LYS A 7 -0.41 20.90 -4.12
CA LYS A 7 -1.70 20.51 -4.68
C LYS A 7 -1.63 20.59 -6.21
N ILE A 8 -2.10 19.54 -6.89
CA ILE A 8 -2.24 19.55 -8.36
C ILE A 8 -3.66 20.00 -8.69
N GLU A 9 -3.80 21.24 -9.14
CA GLU A 9 -5.09 21.77 -9.57
C GLU A 9 -5.60 21.05 -10.82
N GLY A 10 -6.91 20.78 -10.85
CA GLY A 10 -7.56 20.13 -12.00
C GLY A 10 -7.29 18.62 -12.15
N LEU A 11 -6.58 17.99 -11.21
CA LEU A 11 -6.43 16.53 -11.19
C LEU A 11 -7.80 15.86 -11.07
N LYS A 12 -8.16 15.04 -12.07
CA LYS A 12 -9.40 14.28 -12.11
C LYS A 12 -9.08 12.81 -12.37
N PHE A 13 -9.83 11.93 -11.73
CA PHE A 13 -9.73 10.49 -11.95
C PHE A 13 -10.89 10.01 -12.80
N ASP A 14 -10.57 9.22 -13.83
CA ASP A 14 -11.60 8.50 -14.59
C ASP A 14 -12.01 7.24 -13.80
N ILE A 15 -13.10 7.39 -13.04
CA ILE A 15 -13.60 6.33 -12.16
C ILE A 15 -14.05 5.10 -12.96
N THR A 16 -14.60 5.29 -14.16
CA THR A 16 -15.06 4.18 -15.01
C THR A 16 -13.87 3.34 -15.44
N LYS A 17 -12.82 4.01 -15.96
CA LYS A 17 -11.56 3.35 -16.34
C LYS A 17 -10.93 2.61 -15.17
N LEU A 18 -10.91 3.21 -13.97
CA LEU A 18 -10.37 2.56 -12.78
C LEU A 18 -11.13 1.29 -12.41
N ARG A 19 -12.47 1.32 -12.46
CA ARG A 19 -13.31 0.15 -12.16
C ARG A 19 -13.12 -0.97 -13.18
N ASP A 20 -13.02 -0.63 -14.46
CA ASP A 20 -12.82 -1.63 -15.51
C ASP A 20 -11.43 -2.23 -15.47
N ALA A 21 -10.40 -1.43 -15.19
CA ALA A 21 -9.05 -1.92 -14.94
C ALA A 21 -9.03 -2.90 -13.74
N LEU A 22 -9.73 -2.58 -12.64
CA LEU A 22 -9.83 -3.48 -11.50
C LEU A 22 -10.50 -4.82 -11.87
N LYS A 23 -11.58 -4.82 -12.66
CA LYS A 23 -12.22 -6.06 -13.13
C LYS A 23 -11.23 -6.95 -13.91
N ILE A 24 -10.42 -6.34 -14.79
CA ILE A 24 -9.41 -7.07 -15.58
C ILE A 24 -8.34 -7.68 -14.66
N VAL A 25 -7.88 -6.93 -13.65
CA VAL A 25 -6.91 -7.45 -12.66
C VAL A 25 -7.51 -8.62 -11.87
N LEU A 26 -8.76 -8.51 -11.44
CA LEU A 26 -9.45 -9.55 -10.67
C LEU A 26 -9.68 -10.85 -11.45
N GLN A 27 -9.69 -10.82 -12.79
CA GLN A 27 -9.72 -12.04 -13.61
C GLN A 27 -8.41 -12.85 -13.52
N ARG A 28 -7.30 -12.21 -13.14
CA ARG A 28 -5.97 -12.83 -13.10
C ARG A 28 -5.48 -13.10 -11.68
N LYS A 29 -5.89 -12.27 -10.72
CA LYS A 29 -5.42 -12.34 -9.33
C LYS A 29 -6.52 -11.98 -8.37
N THR A 30 -6.70 -12.80 -7.35
CA THR A 30 -7.68 -12.55 -6.27
C THR A 30 -7.05 -11.69 -5.17
N TYR A 31 -7.91 -11.13 -4.33
CA TYR A 31 -7.48 -10.49 -3.10
C TYR A 31 -6.79 -11.50 -2.17
N ASP A 32 -5.70 -11.06 -1.54
CA ASP A 32 -5.12 -11.68 -0.36
C ASP A 32 -5.77 -11.05 0.89
N ASP A 33 -6.03 -11.89 1.90
CA ASP A 33 -6.68 -11.49 3.16
C ASP A 33 -5.73 -10.76 4.12
N ALA A 34 -4.51 -10.48 3.66
CA ALA A 34 -3.49 -9.73 4.38
C ALA A 34 -3.21 -10.34 5.76
N ALA A 35 -3.03 -11.66 5.80
CA ALA A 35 -2.84 -12.42 7.04
C ALA A 35 -3.96 -12.19 8.06
N GLY A 36 -5.21 -12.15 7.58
CA GLY A 36 -6.41 -11.97 8.41
C GLY A 36 -6.59 -10.55 8.97
N THR A 37 -5.93 -9.54 8.40
CA THR A 37 -6.03 -8.17 8.93
C THR A 37 -7.36 -7.55 8.58
N LYS A 38 -8.10 -7.15 9.62
CA LYS A 38 -9.42 -6.56 9.46
C LYS A 38 -9.37 -5.30 8.60
N TYR A 39 -10.30 -5.22 7.64
CA TYR A 39 -10.47 -4.10 6.70
C TYR A 39 -9.35 -3.91 5.67
N ILE A 40 -8.44 -4.86 5.53
CA ILE A 40 -7.43 -4.83 4.47
C ILE A 40 -7.62 -6.02 3.55
N ALA A 41 -7.65 -5.74 2.25
CA ALA A 41 -7.57 -6.72 1.19
C ALA A 41 -6.65 -6.14 0.12
N GLY A 42 -5.65 -6.89 -0.33
CA GLY A 42 -4.66 -6.38 -1.27
C GLY A 42 -4.44 -7.29 -2.47
N ILE A 43 -3.96 -6.68 -3.55
CA ILE A 43 -3.58 -7.39 -4.77
C ILE A 43 -2.15 -6.98 -5.11
N SER A 44 -1.19 -7.87 -4.87
CA SER A 44 0.20 -7.63 -5.23
C SER A 44 0.37 -7.69 -6.75
N LEU A 45 0.76 -6.58 -7.39
CA LEU A 45 0.94 -6.55 -8.84
C LEU A 45 2.31 -7.06 -9.30
N ASN A 46 3.32 -6.93 -8.44
CA ASN A 46 4.72 -7.29 -8.71
C ASN A 46 5.26 -8.20 -7.61
N GLN A 47 6.21 -9.05 -7.97
CA GLN A 47 6.94 -9.92 -7.04
C GLN A 47 8.42 -9.52 -7.03
N ILE A 48 9.06 -9.55 -5.86
CA ILE A 48 10.52 -9.45 -5.77
C ILE A 48 11.13 -10.70 -6.42
N PRO A 49 12.03 -10.58 -7.41
CA PRO A 49 12.63 -11.72 -8.07
C PRO A 49 13.30 -12.67 -7.06
N GLY A 50 12.91 -13.94 -7.08
CA GLY A 50 13.43 -14.96 -6.15
C GLY A 50 12.75 -15.04 -4.78
N ASP A 51 11.78 -14.17 -4.48
CA ASP A 51 11.04 -14.17 -3.21
C ASP A 51 9.53 -14.27 -3.46
N SER A 52 8.98 -15.48 -3.33
CA SER A 52 7.55 -15.75 -3.48
C SER A 52 6.70 -15.21 -2.34
N GLU A 53 7.27 -15.02 -1.15
CA GLU A 53 6.55 -14.51 0.02
C GLU A 53 6.33 -13.00 -0.08
N SER A 54 7.09 -12.30 -0.94
CA SER A 54 6.93 -10.86 -1.16
C SER A 54 5.53 -10.43 -1.64
N ILE A 55 4.70 -11.37 -2.11
CA ILE A 55 3.37 -11.10 -2.67
C ILE A 55 2.20 -11.62 -1.85
N SER A 56 2.42 -12.22 -0.67
CA SER A 56 1.41 -12.87 0.16
C SER A 56 1.39 -12.34 1.60
N GLY A 57 0.24 -12.51 2.26
CA GLY A 57 0.08 -12.29 3.71
C GLY A 57 0.49 -10.88 4.17
N GLU A 58 1.37 -10.81 5.16
CA GLU A 58 1.81 -9.53 5.74
C GLU A 58 2.40 -8.57 4.70
N ASN A 59 3.10 -9.11 3.70
CA ASN A 59 3.84 -8.32 2.71
C ASN A 59 2.91 -7.62 1.70
N VAL A 60 1.68 -8.11 1.52
CA VAL A 60 0.65 -7.48 0.68
C VAL A 60 0.22 -6.11 1.22
N LYS A 61 0.25 -5.92 2.54
CA LYS A 61 -0.12 -4.66 3.21
C LYS A 61 0.88 -3.54 2.96
N GLY A 62 2.07 -3.88 2.46
CA GLY A 62 3.21 -2.99 2.40
C GLY A 62 3.83 -2.73 3.77
N ILE A 63 4.86 -1.88 3.79
CA ILE A 63 5.50 -1.44 5.04
C ILE A 63 4.78 -0.17 5.49
N TYR A 64 4.27 -0.17 6.71
CA TYR A 64 3.65 1.00 7.32
C TYR A 64 4.42 1.46 8.56
N TRP A 65 4.26 2.74 8.85
CA TRP A 65 4.72 3.42 10.06
C TRP A 65 3.51 4.09 10.70
N THR A 66 3.45 4.08 12.03
CA THR A 66 2.49 4.92 12.74
C THR A 66 2.82 6.38 12.46
N LYS A 67 1.78 7.17 12.15
CA LYS A 67 1.93 8.62 12.11
C LYS A 67 2.52 9.07 13.46
N PRO A 68 3.61 9.86 13.47
CA PRO A 68 4.15 10.37 14.72
C PRO A 68 3.09 11.24 15.42
N ASP A 69 3.05 11.13 16.74
CA ASP A 69 2.16 11.95 17.56
C ASP A 69 2.62 13.42 17.58
N SER A 70 1.98 14.28 18.36
CA SER A 70 2.39 15.69 18.48
C SER A 70 3.81 15.89 19.03
N SER A 71 4.45 14.86 19.60
CA SER A 71 5.85 14.90 20.03
C SER A 71 6.84 14.60 18.90
N GLY A 72 6.36 14.20 17.72
CA GLY A 72 7.21 13.81 16.59
C GLY A 72 7.84 12.43 16.74
N LYS A 73 7.48 11.68 17.78
CA LYS A 73 7.96 10.31 17.99
C LYS A 73 7.07 9.33 17.26
N GLU A 74 7.72 8.44 16.53
CA GLU A 74 7.07 7.31 15.90
C GLU A 74 6.86 6.20 16.93
N GLU A 75 5.66 5.66 16.99
CA GLU A 75 5.29 4.64 17.97
C GLU A 75 5.68 3.23 17.52
N ILE A 76 5.34 2.84 16.27
CA ILE A 76 5.49 1.47 15.78
C ILE A 76 5.83 1.44 14.29
N ARG A 77 6.81 0.59 13.92
CA ARG A 77 7.07 0.15 12.54
C ARG A 77 6.63 -1.28 12.33
N ALA A 78 6.14 -1.57 11.13
CA ALA A 78 5.87 -2.94 10.69
C ALA A 78 7.16 -3.78 10.58
N LYS A 79 8.26 -3.19 10.06
CA LYS A 79 9.58 -3.82 9.97
C LYS A 79 10.68 -2.81 10.26
N LYS A 80 11.73 -3.26 10.95
CA LYS A 80 12.94 -2.46 11.17
C LYS A 80 13.76 -2.43 9.87
N ILE A 81 14.09 -1.23 9.40
CA ILE A 81 14.93 -1.01 8.22
C ILE A 81 16.27 -0.40 8.64
N LYS A 82 17.32 -0.64 7.85
CA LYS A 82 18.61 0.01 8.04
C LYS A 82 18.57 1.37 7.33
N GLU A 83 18.60 2.44 8.12
CA GLU A 83 18.54 3.82 7.62
C GLU A 83 19.93 4.48 7.56
N SER A 84 20.99 3.73 7.87
CA SER A 84 22.39 4.19 7.87
C SER A 84 23.12 3.95 6.56
#